data_AF-A0A0F9JRC1-F1
#
_entry.id   AF-A0A0F9JRC1-F1
#
_cell.length_a   1.000
_cell.length_b   1.000
_cell.length_c   1.000
_cell.angle_alpha   90.00
_cell.angle_beta   90.00
_cell.angle_gamma   90.00
#
_symmetry.space_group_name_H-M   'P 1'
#
loop_
_entity.id
_entity.type
_entity.pdbx_description
1 polymer ?
#
loop_
_entity_poly.entity_id
_entity_poly.type
_entity_poly.pdbx_seq_one_letter_code
_entity_poly.pdbx_strand_id
1 'polypeptide(L)'
;MSGEGVHNPADLTAVEASLVVIDNEIEALQEDVDAIQAIVEAEAILEETGGILTTDGTLQNVYINNAPGGVYEPRWFNINFTNQTVTETVVIRTYYRNVDGGAWVQDDSQAFVGVPVNLLISVELKPNRYGCRVTVEKTAGTNRTYVWEVFYEV
;
A
#
# COMPACT_ATOMS: atom_id res chain seq x y z
N MET A 1 46.99 37.12 -47.89
CA MET A 1 45.62 37.45 -47.46
C MET A 1 44.76 36.25 -47.82
N SER A 2 44.65 35.27 -46.91
CA SER A 2 43.74 34.15 -47.10
C SER A 2 42.33 34.71 -46.94
N GLY A 3 41.55 34.70 -48.03
CA GLY A 3 40.19 35.21 -48.00
C GLY A 3 39.39 34.46 -46.95
N GLU A 4 38.80 35.20 -46.01
CA GLU A 4 37.64 34.71 -45.28
C GLU A 4 36.65 34.21 -46.32
N GLY A 5 36.33 32.92 -46.24
CA GLY A 5 35.39 32.29 -47.16
C GLY A 5 34.09 33.08 -47.18
N VAL A 6 33.44 33.11 -48.35
CA VAL A 6 32.12 33.70 -48.50
C VAL A 6 31.18 32.99 -47.52
N HIS A 7 30.84 33.64 -46.41
CA HIS A 7 29.78 33.18 -45.53
C HIS A 7 28.50 33.20 -46.33
N ASN A 8 27.95 32.03 -46.64
CA ASN A 8 26.61 31.94 -47.20
C ASN A 8 25.63 32.22 -46.06
N PRO A 9 24.92 33.35 -46.04
CA PRO A 9 23.95 33.65 -44.98
C PRO A 9 22.73 32.70 -44.99
N ALA A 10 22.62 31.83 -45.99
CA ALA A 10 21.64 30.75 -46.06
C ALA A 10 22.20 29.37 -45.62
N ASP A 11 23.44 29.30 -45.13
CA ASP A 11 23.99 28.07 -44.55
C ASP A 11 23.37 27.82 -43.17
N LEU A 12 22.45 26.86 -43.12
CA LEU A 12 21.72 26.45 -41.93
C LEU A 12 22.27 25.14 -41.32
N THR A 13 23.37 24.60 -41.82
CA THR A 13 23.85 23.27 -41.42
C THR A 13 24.13 23.15 -39.91
N ALA A 14 24.62 24.22 -39.28
CA ALA A 14 24.82 24.24 -37.82
C ALA A 14 23.49 24.22 -37.04
N VAL A 15 22.45 24.86 -37.59
CA VAL A 15 21.10 24.85 -37.01
C VAL A 15 20.48 23.46 -37.16
N GLU A 16 20.59 22.85 -38.35
CA GLU A 16 20.11 21.49 -38.60
C GLU A 16 20.77 20.46 -37.68
N ALA A 17 22.08 20.56 -37.48
CA ALA A 17 22.80 19.68 -36.54
C ALA A 17 22.34 19.87 -35.09
N SER A 18 22.04 21.12 -34.69
CA SER A 18 21.52 21.41 -33.34
C SER A 18 20.11 20.88 -33.15
N LEU A 19 19.26 20.91 -34.18
CA LEU A 19 17.91 20.34 -34.13
C LEU A 19 17.95 18.83 -33.91
N VAL A 20 18.86 18.11 -34.58
CA VAL A 20 19.03 16.66 -34.36
C VAL A 20 19.41 16.34 -32.92
N VAL A 21 20.28 17.15 -32.30
CA VAL A 21 20.64 16.97 -30.88
C VAL A 21 19.44 17.19 -29.98
N ILE A 22 18.67 18.25 -30.22
CA ILE A 22 17.46 18.57 -29.45
C ILE A 22 16.42 17.46 -29.58
N ASP A 23 16.20 16.92 -30.78
CA ASP A 23 15.24 15.82 -30.99
C ASP A 23 15.64 14.57 -30.19
N ASN A 24 16.92 14.20 -30.20
CA ASN A 24 17.42 13.06 -29.40
C ASN A 24 17.28 13.31 -27.89
N GLU A 25 17.53 14.52 -27.41
CA GLU A 25 17.35 14.88 -26.00
C GLU A 25 15.87 14.85 -25.59
N ILE A 26 14.97 15.28 -26.47
CA ILE A 26 13.52 15.21 -26.23
C ILE A 26 13.05 13.76 -26.16
N GLU A 27 13.51 12.88 -27.05
CA GLU A 27 13.19 11.45 -27.02
C GLU A 27 13.65 10.82 -25.70
N ALA A 28 14.89 11.07 -25.26
CA ALA A 28 15.39 10.56 -23.98
C ALA A 28 14.59 11.07 -22.78
N LEU A 29 14.20 12.36 -22.78
CA LEU A 29 13.36 12.92 -21.72
C LEU A 29 11.96 12.31 -21.71
N GLN A 30 11.40 11.97 -22.87
CA GLN A 30 10.10 11.29 -22.95
C GLN A 30 10.16 9.89 -22.35
N GLU A 31 11.24 9.13 -22.62
CA GLU A 31 11.45 7.82 -21.99
C GLU A 31 11.52 7.92 -20.46
N ASP A 32 12.24 8.92 -19.94
CA ASP A 32 12.32 9.18 -18.49
C ASP A 32 10.96 9.57 -17.89
N VAL A 33 10.20 10.43 -18.57
CA VAL A 33 8.85 10.84 -18.13
C VAL A 33 7.90 9.65 -18.09
N ASP A 34 7.90 8.80 -19.11
CA ASP A 34 7.06 7.60 -19.16
C ASP A 34 7.41 6.62 -18.04
N ALA A 35 8.71 6.41 -17.78
CA ALA A 35 9.17 5.57 -16.68
C ALA A 35 8.76 6.12 -15.30
N ILE A 36 8.90 7.44 -15.10
CA ILE A 36 8.45 8.11 -13.87
C ILE A 36 6.93 7.98 -13.72
N GLN A 37 6.17 8.20 -14.78
CA GLN A 37 4.72 8.09 -14.75
C GLN A 37 4.27 6.66 -14.37
N ALA A 38 4.90 5.63 -14.93
CA ALA A 38 4.60 4.24 -14.57
C ALA A 38 4.87 3.94 -13.09
N ILE A 39 5.95 4.49 -12.51
CA ILE A 39 6.26 4.35 -11.08
C ILE A 39 5.24 5.11 -10.23
N VAL A 40 4.93 6.35 -10.59
CA VAL A 40 3.97 7.20 -9.86
C VAL A 40 2.57 6.59 -9.87
N GLU A 41 2.13 6.04 -11.01
CA GLU A 41 0.86 5.32 -11.11
C GLU A 41 0.87 4.07 -10.22
N ALA A 42 1.96 3.30 -10.18
CA ALA A 42 2.06 2.13 -9.31
C ALA A 42 2.08 2.48 -7.81
N GLU A 43 2.84 3.52 -7.42
CA GLU A 43 2.92 4.00 -6.03
C GLU A 43 1.61 4.64 -5.55
N ALA A 44 0.86 5.30 -6.44
CA ALA A 44 -0.44 5.86 -6.11
C ALA A 44 -1.50 4.79 -5.79
N ILE A 45 -1.31 3.54 -6.22
CA ILE A 45 -2.34 2.50 -6.14
C ILE A 45 -2.24 1.64 -4.87
N LEU A 46 -1.10 1.54 -4.18
CA LEU A 46 -0.96 0.67 -2.99
C LEU A 46 -0.10 1.30 -1.90
N GLU A 47 -0.75 1.83 -0.87
CA GLU A 47 -0.11 2.19 0.39
C GLU A 47 -0.14 1.03 1.40
N GLU A 48 0.86 0.97 2.27
CA GLU A 48 1.00 -0.03 3.33
C GLU A 48 1.11 0.63 4.71
N THR A 49 0.45 0.03 5.71
CA THR A 49 0.73 0.29 7.12
C THR A 49 0.90 -1.02 7.87
N GLY A 50 1.72 -1.04 8.92
CA GLY A 50 1.97 -2.26 9.67
C GLY A 50 2.56 -2.03 11.04
N GLY A 51 2.73 -3.11 11.79
CA GLY A 51 3.27 -3.03 13.13
C GLY A 51 3.40 -4.38 13.83
N ILE A 52 3.62 -4.27 15.13
CA ILE A 52 3.79 -5.42 16.03
C ILE A 52 2.79 -5.27 17.16
N LEU A 53 2.06 -6.34 17.49
CA LEU A 53 1.13 -6.37 18.60
C LEU A 53 1.36 -7.61 19.46
N THR A 54 1.40 -7.43 20.78
CA THR A 54 1.42 -8.54 21.73
C THR A 54 0.04 -8.73 22.32
N THR A 55 -0.53 -9.93 22.16
CA THR A 55 -1.85 -10.24 22.71
C THR A 55 -1.84 -10.15 24.23
N ASP A 56 -2.92 -9.65 24.83
CA ASP A 56 -3.03 -9.53 26.30
C ASP A 56 -4.24 -10.27 26.89
N GLY A 57 -5.06 -10.90 26.05
CA GLY A 57 -6.29 -11.59 26.47
C GLY A 57 -7.53 -10.70 26.50
N THR A 58 -7.38 -9.41 26.19
CA THR A 58 -8.50 -8.51 25.90
C THR A 58 -8.70 -8.37 24.40
N LEU A 59 -9.81 -7.75 24.00
CA LEU A 59 -10.04 -7.36 22.62
C LEU A 59 -9.20 -6.12 22.29
N GLN A 60 -8.15 -6.31 21.49
CA GLN A 60 -7.22 -5.24 21.12
C GLN A 60 -7.44 -4.79 19.68
N ASN A 61 -7.38 -3.48 19.43
CA ASN A 61 -7.39 -2.96 18.06
C ASN A 61 -6.01 -3.17 17.44
N VAL A 62 -5.94 -3.96 16.37
CA VAL A 62 -4.71 -4.15 15.61
C VAL A 62 -4.59 -3.05 14.58
N TYR A 63 -5.67 -2.83 13.83
CA TYR A 63 -5.76 -1.81 12.81
C TYR A 63 -7.06 -1.02 12.96
N ILE A 64 -6.97 0.30 12.76
CA ILE A 64 -8.13 1.18 12.76
C ILE A 64 -7.93 2.33 11.77
N ASN A 65 -8.86 2.45 10.83
CA ASN A 65 -9.06 3.67 10.06
C ASN A 65 -10.35 4.35 10.55
N ASN A 66 -10.18 5.34 11.41
CA ASN A 66 -11.25 6.00 12.14
C ASN A 66 -11.68 7.28 11.39
N ALA A 67 -12.60 7.14 10.43
CA ALA A 67 -13.13 8.20 9.57
C ALA A 67 -12.16 8.71 8.48
N PRO A 68 -11.96 7.94 7.40
CA PRO A 68 -11.16 8.39 6.26
C PRO A 68 -11.80 9.62 5.57
N GLY A 69 -10.96 10.50 5.00
CA GLY A 69 -11.41 11.72 4.32
C GLY A 69 -12.17 11.48 3.01
N GLY A 70 -12.21 10.24 2.53
CA GLY A 70 -12.84 9.81 1.28
C GLY A 70 -13.26 8.33 1.32
N VAL A 71 -13.68 7.79 0.16
CA VAL A 71 -13.85 6.34 0.02
C VAL A 71 -12.45 5.73 0.12
N TYR A 72 -12.28 4.84 1.10
CA TYR A 72 -11.02 4.16 1.38
C TYR A 72 -11.19 2.70 0.97
N GLU A 73 -10.23 2.18 0.19
CA GLU A 73 -10.28 0.84 -0.38
C GLU A 73 -9.19 -0.07 0.22
N PRO A 74 -9.34 -0.50 1.49
CA PRO A 74 -8.44 -1.49 2.04
C PRO A 74 -8.65 -2.82 1.32
N ARG A 75 -7.56 -3.47 0.94
CA ARG A 75 -7.60 -4.74 0.21
C ARG A 75 -7.40 -5.91 1.16
N TRP A 76 -6.30 -5.90 1.90
CA TRP A 76 -5.86 -7.05 2.68
C TRP A 76 -5.31 -6.61 4.04
N PHE A 77 -5.76 -7.29 5.10
CA PHE A 77 -5.07 -7.32 6.38
C PHE A 77 -4.32 -8.65 6.50
N ASN A 78 -3.02 -8.60 6.70
CA ASN A 78 -2.19 -9.78 6.93
C ASN A 78 -1.65 -9.79 8.35
N ILE A 79 -1.58 -10.98 8.95
CA ILE A 79 -0.97 -11.18 10.25
C ILE A 79 -0.20 -12.50 10.28
N ASN A 80 1.01 -12.44 10.85
CA ASN A 80 1.95 -13.54 10.87
C ASN A 80 1.90 -14.31 12.20
N PHE A 81 1.38 -15.53 12.14
CA PHE A 81 1.21 -16.48 13.23
C PHE A 81 2.45 -17.35 13.54
N THR A 82 3.64 -17.00 13.03
CA THR A 82 4.89 -17.76 13.31
C THR A 82 5.16 -17.98 14.81
N ASN A 83 4.73 -17.04 15.66
CA ASN A 83 4.92 -17.13 17.11
C ASN A 83 3.79 -17.90 17.84
N GLN A 84 2.74 -18.33 17.14
CA GLN A 84 1.66 -19.12 17.71
C GLN A 84 2.11 -20.56 17.95
N THR A 85 1.68 -21.14 19.06
CA THR A 85 1.88 -22.56 19.38
C THR A 85 0.53 -23.28 19.49
N VAL A 86 0.57 -24.58 19.78
CA VAL A 86 -0.62 -25.44 19.83
C VAL A 86 -1.59 -25.10 20.98
N THR A 87 -1.18 -24.28 21.95
CA THR A 87 -1.97 -23.98 23.15
C THR A 87 -2.77 -22.69 23.04
N GLU A 88 -2.47 -21.83 22.06
CA GLU A 88 -3.17 -20.56 21.89
C GLU A 88 -4.44 -20.71 21.04
N THR A 89 -5.45 -19.93 21.41
CA THR A 89 -6.60 -19.63 20.57
C THR A 89 -6.71 -18.12 20.41
N VAL A 90 -6.75 -17.65 19.17
CA VAL A 90 -6.85 -16.24 18.82
C VAL A 90 -8.07 -16.03 17.92
N VAL A 91 -8.84 -14.97 18.17
CA VAL A 91 -9.99 -14.59 17.35
C VAL A 91 -9.69 -13.25 16.69
N ILE A 92 -9.76 -13.22 15.36
CA ILE A 92 -9.66 -12.01 14.56
C ILE A 92 -11.05 -11.59 14.15
N ARG A 93 -11.35 -10.30 14.26
CA ARG A 93 -12.67 -9.75 13.91
C ARG A 93 -12.52 -8.49 13.08
N THR A 94 -13.39 -8.35 12.09
CA THR A 94 -13.50 -7.14 11.26
C THR A 94 -14.76 -6.38 11.64
N TYR A 95 -14.62 -5.06 11.74
CA TYR A 95 -15.71 -4.14 12.02
C TYR A 95 -15.74 -3.01 11.02
N TYR A 96 -16.94 -2.56 10.68
CA TYR A 96 -17.17 -1.42 9.81
C TYR A 96 -18.19 -0.48 10.44
N ARG A 97 -18.13 0.78 10.02
CA ARG A 97 -19.21 1.74 10.21
C ARG A 97 -20.04 1.84 8.95
N ASN A 98 -21.34 2.06 9.11
CA ASN A 98 -22.27 2.33 8.02
C ASN A 98 -22.65 3.82 7.92
N VAL A 99 -22.26 4.64 8.91
CA VAL A 99 -22.48 6.09 8.97
C VAL A 99 -21.28 6.76 9.63
N ASP A 100 -21.04 8.02 9.29
CA ASP A 100 -19.97 8.81 9.90
C ASP A 100 -20.16 8.94 11.42
N GLY A 101 -19.08 8.74 12.18
CA GLY A 101 -19.11 8.70 13.64
C GLY A 101 -19.97 7.58 14.27
N GLY A 102 -20.49 6.63 13.48
CA GLY A 102 -21.38 5.58 13.94
C GLY A 102 -20.74 4.52 14.85
N ALA A 103 -21.58 3.62 15.36
CA ALA A 103 -21.10 2.45 16.10
C ALA A 103 -20.36 1.47 15.17
N TRP A 104 -19.38 0.74 15.73
CA TRP A 104 -18.70 -0.34 15.03
C TRP A 104 -19.61 -1.56 14.95
N VAL A 105 -19.90 -2.02 13.73
CA VAL A 105 -20.68 -3.24 13.47
C VAL A 105 -19.71 -4.33 13.03
N GLN A 106 -19.78 -5.49 13.68
CA GLN A 106 -18.97 -6.64 13.30
C GLN A 106 -19.46 -7.21 11.98
N ASP A 107 -18.56 -7.45 11.04
CA ASP A 107 -18.87 -8.08 9.75
C ASP A 107 -18.44 -9.55 9.75
N ASP A 108 -17.20 -9.83 10.14
CA ASP A 108 -16.68 -11.19 10.23
C ASP A 108 -15.91 -11.45 11.53
N SER A 109 -15.80 -12.72 11.90
CA SER A 109 -15.09 -13.21 13.07
C SER A 109 -14.58 -14.63 12.84
N GLN A 110 -13.26 -14.77 12.80
CA GLN A 110 -12.60 -16.06 12.60
C GLN A 110 -11.72 -16.43 13.79
N ALA A 111 -11.87 -17.65 14.28
CA ALA A 111 -11.04 -18.21 15.34
C ALA A 111 -9.94 -19.09 14.76
N PHE A 112 -8.73 -18.94 15.29
CA PHE A 112 -7.54 -19.72 14.98
C PHE A 112 -7.09 -20.45 16.24
N VAL A 113 -7.21 -21.79 16.21
CA VAL A 113 -6.88 -22.67 17.33
C VAL A 113 -5.59 -23.41 17.02
N GLY A 114 -4.63 -23.35 17.94
CA GLY A 114 -3.31 -23.95 17.77
C GLY A 114 -2.55 -23.32 16.60
N VAL A 115 -1.58 -24.04 16.05
CA VAL A 115 -0.77 -23.55 14.92
C VAL A 115 -1.57 -23.69 13.62
N PRO A 116 -1.92 -22.58 12.92
CA PRO A 116 -2.59 -22.67 11.63
C PRO A 116 -1.71 -23.34 10.58
N VAL A 117 -2.33 -23.99 9.58
CA VAL A 117 -1.59 -24.60 8.45
C VAL A 117 -0.79 -23.55 7.68
N ASN A 118 -1.42 -22.40 7.43
CA ASN A 118 -0.77 -21.23 6.83
C ASN A 118 -0.44 -20.24 7.94
N LEU A 119 0.84 -19.95 8.14
CA LEU A 119 1.27 -19.03 9.19
C LEU A 119 0.98 -17.57 8.85
N LEU A 120 0.90 -17.22 7.57
CA LEU A 120 0.39 -15.91 7.15
C LEU A 120 -1.11 -16.03 6.93
N ILE A 121 -1.88 -15.34 7.77
CA ILE A 121 -3.33 -15.25 7.62
C ILE A 121 -3.65 -13.92 6.96
N SER A 122 -4.38 -13.98 5.86
CA SER A 122 -4.86 -12.83 5.10
C SER A 122 -6.37 -12.74 5.22
N VAL A 123 -6.86 -11.55 5.58
CA VAL A 123 -8.28 -11.21 5.68
C VAL A 123 -8.58 -10.12 4.65
N GLU A 124 -9.49 -10.40 3.74
CA GLU A 124 -9.95 -9.41 2.77
C GLU A 124 -10.75 -8.31 3.49
N LEU A 125 -10.43 -7.06 3.19
CA LEU A 125 -11.15 -5.90 3.71
C LEU A 125 -12.05 -5.32 2.63
N LYS A 126 -13.21 -4.80 3.04
CA LYS A 126 -14.20 -4.22 2.14
C LYS A 126 -13.96 -2.71 2.01
N PRO A 127 -14.11 -2.14 0.79
CA PRO A 127 -14.17 -0.70 0.60
C PRO A 127 -15.18 -0.06 1.56
N ASN A 128 -14.77 1.00 2.26
CA ASN A 128 -15.66 1.73 3.15
C ASN A 128 -15.27 3.20 3.28
N ARG A 129 -16.27 4.08 3.25
CA ARG A 129 -16.12 5.51 3.50
C ARG A 129 -16.15 5.89 4.98
N TYR A 130 -16.78 5.07 5.84
CA TYR A 130 -17.05 5.47 7.23
C TYR A 130 -16.05 4.92 8.25
N GLY A 131 -15.15 4.04 7.81
CA GLY A 131 -14.08 3.47 8.62
C GLY A 131 -14.15 1.95 8.75
N CYS A 132 -12.98 1.35 8.93
CA CYS A 132 -12.81 -0.08 9.16
C CYS A 132 -11.90 -0.29 10.37
N ARG A 133 -12.07 -1.44 11.03
CA ARG A 133 -11.29 -1.80 12.22
C ARG A 133 -11.11 -3.30 12.26
N VAL A 134 -9.87 -3.73 12.47
CA VAL A 134 -9.52 -5.13 12.72
C VAL A 134 -9.08 -5.26 14.16
N THR A 135 -9.66 -6.23 14.87
CA THR A 135 -9.29 -6.53 16.24
C THR A 135 -8.79 -7.96 16.36
N VAL A 136 -8.00 -8.18 17.40
CA VAL A 136 -7.51 -9.49 17.80
C VAL A 136 -7.79 -9.71 19.27
N GLU A 137 -8.15 -10.93 19.64
CA GLU A 137 -8.37 -11.33 21.02
C GLU A 137 -7.77 -12.71 21.23
N LYS A 138 -6.93 -12.87 22.24
CA LYS A 138 -6.47 -14.19 22.67
C LYS A 138 -7.46 -14.76 23.68
N THR A 139 -8.19 -15.81 23.30
CA THR A 139 -9.19 -16.45 24.16
C THR A 139 -8.65 -17.63 24.95
N ALA A 140 -7.48 -18.18 24.57
CA ALA A 140 -6.78 -19.22 25.32
C ALA A 140 -5.25 -19.15 25.10
N GLY A 141 -4.49 -19.71 26.04
CA GLY A 141 -3.03 -19.85 25.94
C GLY A 141 -2.22 -18.63 26.41
N THR A 142 -0.95 -18.57 25.97
CA THR A 142 0.00 -17.53 26.40
C THR A 142 -0.08 -16.30 25.49
N ASN A 143 0.29 -15.13 26.03
CA ASN A 143 0.44 -13.91 25.23
C ASN A 143 1.52 -14.10 24.17
N ARG A 144 1.23 -13.72 22.93
CA ARG A 144 2.13 -13.84 21.79
C ARG A 144 2.22 -12.54 21.03
N THR A 145 3.40 -12.29 20.49
CA THR A 145 3.69 -11.13 19.65
C THR A 145 3.49 -11.51 18.19
N TYR A 146 2.71 -10.73 17.46
CA TYR A 146 2.42 -10.93 16.04
C TYR A 146 2.83 -9.69 15.24
N VAL A 147 3.37 -9.92 14.05
CA VAL A 147 3.62 -8.89 13.04
C VAL A 147 2.41 -8.83 12.12
N TRP A 148 1.97 -7.63 11.78
CA TRP A 148 0.80 -7.40 10.92
C TRP A 148 1.04 -6.24 9.95
N GLU A 149 0.31 -6.26 8.84
CA GLU A 149 0.34 -5.26 7.79
C GLU A 149 -1.05 -5.13 7.14
N VAL A 150 -1.34 -3.98 6.55
CA VAL A 150 -2.54 -3.69 5.78
C VAL A 150 -2.15 -2.98 4.51
N PHE A 151 -2.68 -3.47 3.39
CA PHE A 151 -2.55 -2.84 2.07
C PHE A 151 -3.86 -2.18 1.68
N TYR A 152 -3.76 -0.98 1.09
CA TYR A 152 -4.93 -0.23 0.65
C TYR A 152 -4.65 0.62 -0.58
N GLU A 153 -5.68 0.80 -1.41
CA GLU A 153 -5.64 1.69 -2.56
C GLU A 153 -6.08 3.10 -2.15
N VAL A 154 -5.44 4.12 -2.75
CA VAL A 154 -5.62 5.54 -2.42
C VAL A 154 -6.24 6.29 -3.59
#